data_AF-A0A0L0UQP4-F1
#
_entry.id   AF-A0A0L0UQP4-F1
#
_cell.length_a   1.000
_cell.length_b   1.000
_cell.length_c   1.000
_cell.angle_alpha   90.00
_cell.angle_beta   90.00
_cell.angle_gamma   90.00
#
_symmetry.space_group_name_H-M   'P 1'
#
loop_
_entity.id
_entity.type
_entity.pdbx_description
1 polymer ?
#
loop_
_entity_poly.entity_id
_entity_poly.type
_entity_poly.pdbx_seq_one_letter_code
_entity_poly.pdbx_strand_id
1 'polypeptide(L)'
;AGVGKGRRVYVQDGKVIQNEAVKIKGMTKPTADSLTEEFCTANKQMTGDENHFGKKGGLKRLGDSMAKGMVLVMSIWDDGEAKMQWLDGTYPPGKPADTFGAKRGTCEANTGDPTTVRAANPDASVTFSNVKIGPIVKVAADTAGGTAPKN
;
A
#
# COMPACT_ATOMS: atom_id res chain seq x y z
N ALA A 1 -9.40 -19.50 -9.95
CA ALA A 1 -8.19 -18.67 -10.11
C ALA A 1 -7.87 -18.05 -8.76
N GLY A 2 -6.67 -18.27 -8.21
CA GLY A 2 -6.25 -17.73 -6.91
C GLY A 2 -5.25 -16.58 -7.09
N VAL A 3 -5.23 -15.63 -6.15
CA VAL A 3 -4.20 -14.58 -6.12
C VAL A 3 -2.94 -15.20 -5.51
N GLY A 4 -1.93 -15.45 -6.34
CA GLY A 4 -0.61 -15.92 -5.87
C GLY A 4 0.41 -14.81 -5.62
N LYS A 5 0.16 -13.62 -6.19
CA LYS A 5 1.08 -12.47 -6.13
C LYS A 5 0.36 -11.16 -6.39
N GLY A 6 0.60 -10.15 -5.57
CA GLY A 6 0.19 -8.76 -5.82
C GLY A 6 1.38 -7.94 -6.34
N ARG A 7 1.22 -7.23 -7.46
CA ARG A 7 2.25 -6.33 -8.02
C ARG A 7 1.77 -4.89 -8.04
N ARG A 8 2.72 -3.95 -7.95
CA ARG A 8 2.50 -2.51 -8.04
C ARG A 8 3.44 -1.92 -9.08
N VAL A 9 2.92 -0.99 -9.87
CA VAL A 9 3.66 -0.14 -10.80
C VAL A 9 3.06 1.27 -10.69
N TYR A 10 3.89 2.29 -10.83
CA TYR A 10 3.46 3.69 -10.89
C TYR A 10 3.75 4.25 -12.28
N VAL A 11 2.95 5.22 -12.71
CA VAL A 11 3.22 6.04 -13.90
C VAL A 11 3.14 7.50 -13.48
N GLN A 12 4.22 8.24 -13.69
CA GLN A 12 4.29 9.67 -13.37
C GLN A 12 5.05 10.37 -14.50
N ASP A 13 4.51 11.46 -15.02
CA ASP A 13 5.06 12.20 -16.16
C ASP A 13 5.37 11.29 -17.37
N GLY A 14 4.47 10.34 -17.64
CA GLY A 14 4.62 9.33 -18.70
C GLY A 14 5.65 8.24 -18.41
N LYS A 15 6.40 8.31 -17.30
CA LYS A 15 7.45 7.35 -16.98
C LYS A 15 6.92 6.21 -16.11
N VAL A 16 7.23 4.98 -16.52
CA VAL A 16 6.93 3.77 -15.74
C VAL A 16 7.94 3.61 -14.61
N ILE A 17 7.46 3.56 -13.38
CA ILE A 17 8.26 3.40 -12.16
C ILE A 17 7.88 2.06 -11.52
N GLN A 18 8.86 1.15 -11.44
CA GLN A 18 8.68 -0.14 -10.78
C GLN A 18 8.63 0.05 -9.27
N ASN A 19 7.88 -0.82 -8.58
CA ASN A 19 7.85 -0.79 -7.13
C ASN A 19 9.24 -1.03 -6.52
N GLU A 20 9.49 -0.45 -5.36
CA GLU A 20 10.78 -0.58 -4.69
C GLU A 20 10.85 -1.84 -3.83
N ALA A 21 12.05 -2.41 -3.69
CA ALA A 21 12.26 -3.57 -2.86
C ALA A 21 12.31 -3.17 -1.38
N VAL A 22 11.55 -3.87 -0.54
CA VAL A 22 11.70 -3.76 0.91
C VAL A 22 13.03 -4.40 1.30
N LYS A 23 13.77 -3.74 2.20
CA LYS A 23 15.07 -4.21 2.69
C LYS A 23 14.92 -5.34 3.71
N ILE A 24 14.57 -6.54 3.25
CA ILE A 24 14.53 -7.77 4.07
C ILE A 24 15.80 -8.57 3.80
N LYS A 25 16.52 -8.97 4.86
CA LYS A 25 17.77 -9.74 4.72
C LYS A 25 17.51 -11.02 3.94
N GLY A 26 18.31 -11.26 2.90
CA GLY A 26 18.20 -12.46 2.06
C GLY A 26 17.08 -12.43 1.02
N MET A 27 16.35 -11.32 0.88
CA MET A 27 15.27 -11.18 -0.09
C MET A 27 15.56 -10.03 -1.07
N THR A 28 15.45 -10.30 -2.37
CA THR A 28 15.67 -9.32 -3.44
C THR A 28 14.46 -9.24 -4.38
N LYS A 29 14.50 -8.34 -5.36
CA LYS A 29 13.50 -8.34 -6.45
C LYS A 29 13.57 -9.68 -7.21
N PRO A 30 12.44 -10.27 -7.59
CA PRO A 30 11.08 -9.71 -7.56
C PRO A 30 10.24 -10.18 -6.37
N THR A 31 10.84 -10.70 -5.30
CA THR A 31 10.10 -11.16 -4.10
C THR A 31 9.93 -10.01 -3.11
N ALA A 32 10.95 -9.15 -2.97
CA ALA A 32 10.94 -8.00 -2.06
C ALA A 32 10.14 -6.78 -2.57
N ASP A 33 9.75 -6.73 -3.85
CA ASP A 33 9.01 -5.61 -4.47
C ASP A 33 7.52 -5.94 -4.73
N SER A 34 7.03 -7.05 -4.18
CA SER A 34 5.69 -7.55 -4.44
C SER A 34 5.13 -8.32 -3.25
N LEU A 35 3.80 -8.46 -3.22
CA LEU A 35 3.12 -9.21 -2.16
C LEU A 35 3.05 -10.68 -2.55
N THR A 36 3.88 -11.51 -1.92
CA THR A 36 3.86 -12.98 -1.97
C THR A 36 3.67 -13.54 -0.56
N GLU A 37 3.29 -14.81 -0.42
CA GLU A 37 3.23 -15.45 0.91
C GLU A 37 4.60 -15.46 1.62
N GLU A 38 5.66 -15.66 0.84
CA GLU A 38 7.06 -15.61 1.32
C GLU A 38 7.38 -14.22 1.87
N PHE A 39 7.06 -13.15 1.12
CA PHE A 39 7.23 -11.78 1.57
C PHE A 39 6.43 -11.50 2.85
N CYS A 40 5.15 -11.86 2.88
CA CYS A 40 4.29 -11.63 4.04
C CYS A 40 4.82 -12.33 5.29
N THR A 41 5.31 -13.57 5.15
CA THR A 41 5.87 -14.35 6.26
C THR A 41 7.19 -13.75 6.74
N ALA A 42 8.12 -13.46 5.82
CA ALA A 42 9.42 -12.88 6.16
C ALA A 42 9.27 -11.48 6.77
N ASN A 43 8.36 -10.65 6.25
CA ASN A 43 8.07 -9.33 6.80
C ASN A 43 7.57 -9.44 8.24
N LYS A 44 6.62 -10.35 8.52
CA LYS A 44 6.08 -10.54 9.88
C LYS A 44 7.12 -11.06 10.86
N GLN A 45 8.00 -11.97 10.43
CA GLN A 45 9.14 -12.41 11.23
C GLN A 45 10.09 -11.25 11.57
N MET A 46 10.41 -10.39 10.59
CA MET A 46 11.31 -9.26 10.79
C MET A 46 10.71 -8.14 11.65
N THR A 47 9.40 -7.88 11.56
CA THR A 47 8.74 -6.88 12.40
C THR A 47 8.45 -7.39 13.82
N GLY A 48 8.45 -8.71 14.00
CA GLY A 48 8.03 -9.39 15.23
C GLY A 48 6.50 -9.42 15.43
N ASP A 49 5.73 -9.02 14.42
CA ASP A 49 4.28 -9.04 14.50
C ASP A 49 3.73 -10.47 14.34
N GLU A 50 2.60 -10.76 14.99
CA GLU A 50 1.87 -11.99 14.73
C GLU A 50 1.37 -12.04 13.27
N ASN A 51 1.58 -13.18 12.60
CA ASN A 51 1.11 -13.39 11.23
C ASN A 51 -0.39 -13.75 11.17
N HIS A 52 -1.26 -12.82 11.59
CA HIS A 52 -2.71 -12.98 11.49
C HIS A 52 -3.19 -13.16 10.04
N PHE A 53 -2.48 -12.58 9.06
CA PHE A 53 -2.80 -12.73 7.64
C PHE A 53 -2.69 -14.19 7.19
N GLY A 54 -1.57 -14.84 7.51
CA GLY A 54 -1.37 -16.27 7.26
C GLY A 54 -2.39 -17.14 8.02
N LYS A 55 -2.65 -16.83 9.30
CA LYS A 55 -3.68 -17.55 10.10
C LYS A 55 -5.09 -17.47 9.49
N LYS A 56 -5.40 -16.41 8.74
CA LYS A 56 -6.68 -16.23 8.04
C LYS A 56 -6.69 -16.77 6.61
N GLY A 57 -5.65 -17.51 6.20
CA GLY A 57 -5.57 -18.16 4.89
C GLY A 57 -4.90 -17.33 3.79
N GLY A 58 -4.24 -16.23 4.15
CA GLY A 58 -3.32 -15.49 3.29
C GLY A 58 -3.90 -14.98 1.97
N LEU A 59 -3.05 -14.88 0.96
CA LEU A 59 -3.37 -14.44 -0.40
C LEU A 59 -4.36 -15.39 -1.07
N LYS A 60 -4.32 -16.69 -0.74
CA LYS A 60 -5.32 -17.64 -1.23
C LYS A 60 -6.73 -17.22 -0.80
N ARG A 61 -6.95 -16.98 0.49
CA ARG A 61 -8.27 -16.59 1.00
C ARG A 61 -8.69 -15.21 0.49
N LEU A 62 -7.74 -14.29 0.33
CA LEU A 62 -7.98 -12.99 -0.30
C LEU A 62 -8.45 -13.16 -1.74
N GLY A 63 -7.77 -13.99 -2.54
CA GLY A 63 -8.16 -14.29 -3.92
C GLY A 63 -9.51 -14.98 -4.03
N ASP A 64 -9.80 -15.93 -3.15
CA ASP A 64 -11.12 -16.58 -3.07
C ASP A 64 -12.24 -15.57 -2.74
N SER A 65 -11.93 -14.49 -1.99
CA SER A 65 -12.88 -13.42 -1.69
C SER A 65 -13.07 -12.47 -2.88
N MET A 66 -11.98 -12.08 -3.55
CA MET A 66 -12.03 -11.26 -4.77
C MET A 66 -12.84 -11.94 -5.88
N ALA A 67 -12.73 -13.27 -6.01
CA ALA A 67 -13.47 -14.05 -7.00
C ALA A 67 -15.00 -14.05 -6.76
N LYS A 68 -15.45 -13.74 -5.55
CA LYS A 68 -16.88 -13.59 -5.22
C LYS A 68 -17.43 -12.20 -5.52
N GLY A 69 -16.59 -11.28 -5.97
CA GLY A 69 -16.92 -9.88 -6.13
C GLY A 69 -16.66 -9.08 -4.85
N MET A 70 -16.18 -7.85 -5.05
CA MET A 70 -15.95 -6.88 -3.98
C MET A 70 -16.47 -5.52 -4.43
N VAL A 71 -16.81 -4.66 -3.48
CA VAL A 71 -17.23 -3.28 -3.72
C VAL A 71 -16.00 -2.36 -3.66
N LEU A 72 -15.85 -1.46 -4.63
CA LEU A 72 -14.85 -0.39 -4.58
C LEU A 72 -15.32 0.72 -3.65
N VAL A 73 -14.48 1.11 -2.69
CA VAL A 73 -14.72 2.23 -1.77
C VAL A 73 -13.60 3.26 -1.96
N MET A 74 -13.96 4.54 -2.03
CA MET A 74 -13.04 5.68 -2.08
C MET A 74 -13.36 6.60 -0.90
N SER A 75 -12.36 6.99 -0.10
CA SER A 75 -12.56 7.79 1.11
C SER A 75 -11.39 8.72 1.38
N ILE A 76 -11.67 9.77 2.14
CA ILE A 76 -10.73 10.67 2.80
C ILE A 76 -11.12 10.74 4.28
N TRP A 77 -10.16 10.55 5.18
CA TRP A 77 -10.43 10.46 6.61
C TRP A 77 -9.17 10.75 7.43
N ASP A 78 -9.36 11.22 8.66
CA ASP A 78 -8.34 11.28 9.70
C ASP A 78 -8.63 10.23 10.78
N ASP A 79 -7.63 9.94 11.62
CA ASP A 79 -7.70 8.84 12.58
C ASP A 79 -7.63 9.34 14.02
N GLY A 80 -8.75 9.23 14.73
CA GLY A 80 -8.85 9.63 16.13
C GLY A 80 -8.18 8.70 17.12
N GLU A 81 -7.81 7.48 16.72
CA GLU A 81 -7.18 6.50 17.60
C GLU A 81 -5.65 6.58 17.52
N ALA A 82 -5.10 6.43 16.31
CA ALA A 82 -3.66 6.35 16.09
C ALA A 82 -3.09 7.52 15.28
N LYS A 83 -3.90 8.54 14.95
CA LYS A 83 -3.44 9.83 14.39
C LYS A 83 -2.61 9.65 13.11
N MET A 84 -3.01 8.68 12.27
CA MET A 84 -2.31 8.25 11.04
C MET A 84 -0.88 7.72 11.21
N GLN A 85 -0.35 7.58 12.44
CA GLN A 85 1.04 7.20 12.67
C GLN A 85 1.41 5.81 12.14
N TRP A 86 0.44 4.90 12.05
CA TRP A 86 0.62 3.56 11.46
C TRP A 86 0.81 3.59 9.93
N LEU A 87 0.57 4.74 9.29
CA LEU A 87 0.75 4.98 7.87
C LEU A 87 1.99 5.86 7.61
N ASP A 88 2.15 6.99 8.30
CA ASP A 88 3.11 8.05 7.94
C ASP A 88 4.11 8.45 9.03
N GLY A 89 4.00 7.84 10.23
CA GLY A 89 4.82 8.20 11.40
C GLY A 89 5.65 7.03 11.93
N THR A 90 5.78 6.96 13.27
CA THR A 90 6.40 5.83 13.97
C THR A 90 5.36 5.11 14.83
N TYR A 91 5.17 3.81 14.59
CA TYR A 91 4.13 3.02 15.25
C TYR A 91 4.61 1.59 15.62
N PRO A 92 4.22 1.06 16.79
CA PRO A 92 3.40 1.67 17.84
C PRO A 92 4.11 2.81 18.59
N PRO A 93 3.37 3.69 19.28
CA PRO A 93 3.95 4.75 20.11
C PRO A 93 4.97 4.19 21.10
N GLY A 94 6.11 4.86 21.26
CA GLY A 94 7.17 4.45 22.17
C GLY A 94 8.12 3.37 21.63
N LYS A 95 7.84 2.75 20.47
CA LYS A 95 8.80 1.84 19.82
C LYS A 95 9.93 2.65 19.18
N PRO A 96 11.21 2.27 19.36
CA PRO A 96 12.33 2.96 18.72
C PRO A 96 12.19 3.00 17.19
N ALA A 97 12.45 4.16 16.59
CA ALA A 97 12.26 4.39 15.16
C ALA A 97 13.22 3.58 14.27
N ASP A 98 14.34 3.12 14.81
CA ASP A 98 15.30 2.23 14.16
C ASP A 98 14.86 0.75 14.19
N THR A 99 13.82 0.41 14.96
CA THR A 99 13.27 -0.94 14.94
C THR A 99 12.58 -1.22 13.61
N PHE A 100 12.90 -2.37 12.99
CA PHE A 100 12.36 -2.74 11.69
C PHE A 100 10.82 -2.70 11.66
N GLY A 101 10.27 -1.93 10.73
CA GLY A 101 8.83 -1.74 10.54
C GLY A 101 8.14 -0.76 11.52
N ALA A 102 8.88 -0.15 12.45
CA ALA A 102 8.33 0.87 13.35
C ALA A 102 8.14 2.21 12.63
N LYS A 103 9.18 2.71 11.94
CA LYS A 103 9.12 3.94 11.15
C LYS A 103 8.53 3.70 9.76
N ARG A 104 7.49 4.45 9.41
CA ARG A 104 6.64 4.25 8.22
C ARG A 104 6.55 5.48 7.33
N GLY A 105 6.86 6.64 7.90
CA GLY A 105 7.10 7.87 7.16
C GLY A 105 7.92 8.87 7.99
N THR A 106 7.78 10.14 7.63
CA THR A 106 8.53 11.25 8.22
C THR A 106 7.66 12.16 9.09
N CYS A 107 6.38 11.86 9.27
CA CYS A 107 5.48 12.69 10.07
C CYS A 107 5.81 12.53 11.57
N GLU A 108 5.88 13.66 12.26
CA GLU A 108 6.15 13.70 13.70
C GLU A 108 4.95 13.14 14.49
N ALA A 109 5.21 12.68 15.71
CA ALA A 109 4.17 12.16 16.59
C ALA A 109 3.07 13.21 16.85
N ASN A 110 1.82 12.76 16.93
CA ASN A 110 0.62 13.58 17.16
C ASN A 110 0.24 14.60 16.08
N THR A 111 0.98 14.70 14.97
CA THR A 111 0.63 15.64 13.88
C THR A 111 -0.67 15.30 13.15
N GLY A 112 -1.11 14.03 13.21
CA GLY A 112 -2.39 13.57 12.67
C GLY A 112 -3.58 13.69 13.62
N ASP A 113 -3.47 14.46 14.72
CA ASP A 113 -4.60 14.69 15.62
C ASP A 113 -5.79 15.34 14.87
N PRO A 114 -7.01 14.75 14.89
CA PRO A 114 -8.13 15.25 14.10
C PRO A 114 -8.49 16.70 14.33
N THR A 115 -8.45 17.17 15.59
CA THR A 115 -8.79 18.57 15.91
C THR A 115 -7.78 19.51 15.25
N THR A 116 -6.50 19.15 15.33
CA THR A 116 -5.40 19.93 14.76
C THR A 116 -5.43 19.89 13.23
N VAL A 117 -5.56 18.72 12.62
CA VAL A 117 -5.53 18.55 11.16
C VAL A 117 -6.71 19.27 10.49
N ARG A 118 -7.92 19.11 11.03
CA ARG A 118 -9.12 19.76 10.47
C ARG A 118 -9.08 21.28 10.58
N ALA A 119 -8.51 21.82 11.66
CA ALA A 119 -8.35 23.26 11.84
C ALA A 119 -7.27 23.83 10.92
N ALA A 120 -6.16 23.11 10.74
CA ALA A 120 -5.03 23.56 9.93
C ALA A 120 -5.24 23.37 8.42
N ASN A 121 -5.99 22.34 8.01
CA ASN A 121 -6.20 21.98 6.60
C ASN A 121 -7.70 21.71 6.32
N PRO A 122 -8.58 22.71 6.52
CA PRO A 122 -10.03 22.52 6.36
C PRO A 122 -10.46 22.24 4.92
N ASP A 123 -9.63 22.59 3.93
CA ASP A 123 -9.85 22.43 2.49
C ASP A 123 -9.10 21.22 1.90
N ALA A 124 -8.52 20.36 2.75
CA ALA A 124 -7.86 19.14 2.32
C ALA A 124 -8.80 18.27 1.46
N SER A 125 -8.33 17.89 0.28
CA SER A 125 -9.12 17.12 -0.69
C SER A 125 -8.26 16.11 -1.44
N VAL A 126 -8.91 15.09 -2.00
CA VAL A 126 -8.27 14.08 -2.85
C VAL A 126 -9.13 13.89 -4.10
N THR A 127 -8.48 13.80 -5.26
CA THR A 127 -9.14 13.49 -6.53
C THR A 127 -8.71 12.11 -7.01
N PHE A 128 -9.66 11.18 -7.06
CA PHE A 128 -9.48 9.90 -7.75
C PHE A 128 -10.08 10.00 -9.15
N SER A 129 -9.30 9.72 -10.18
CA SER A 129 -9.73 9.79 -11.57
C SER A 129 -9.09 8.68 -12.40
N ASN A 130 -9.53 8.51 -13.65
CA ASN A 130 -8.97 7.54 -14.60
C ASN A 130 -8.98 6.09 -14.07
N VAL A 131 -10.05 5.70 -13.37
CA VAL A 131 -10.23 4.35 -12.81
C VAL A 131 -10.35 3.34 -13.95
N LYS A 132 -9.48 2.32 -13.97
CA LYS A 132 -9.45 1.25 -14.98
C LYS A 132 -9.38 -0.11 -14.30
N ILE A 133 -10.15 -1.07 -14.81
CA ILE A 133 -10.10 -2.48 -14.42
C ILE A 133 -10.08 -3.34 -15.68
N GLY A 134 -9.25 -4.37 -15.71
CA GLY A 134 -9.13 -5.24 -16.87
C GLY A 134 -8.05 -6.32 -16.70
N PRO A 135 -7.76 -7.08 -17.77
CA PRO A 135 -6.69 -8.06 -17.78
C PRO A 135 -5.33 -7.44 -17.45
N ILE A 136 -4.42 -8.26 -16.91
CA ILE A 136 -3.04 -7.82 -16.66
C ILE A 136 -2.36 -7.55 -17.99
N VAL A 137 -1.90 -6.31 -18.17
CA VAL A 137 -1.09 -5.88 -19.30
C VAL A 137 0.24 -5.35 -18.81
N LYS A 138 1.25 -5.32 -19.70
CA LYS A 138 2.47 -4.56 -19.42
C LYS A 138 2.11 -3.08 -19.45
N VAL A 139 2.36 -2.38 -18.35
CA VAL A 139 2.18 -0.92 -18.29
C VAL A 139 3.22 -0.30 -19.23
N ALA A 140 2.76 0.37 -20.28
CA ALA A 140 3.60 1.16 -21.16
C ALA A 140 3.76 2.57 -20.59
N ALA A 141 4.85 3.24 -20.94
CA ALA A 141 4.95 4.68 -20.78
C ALA A 141 3.86 5.33 -21.62
N ASP A 142 2.97 6.11 -21.00
CA ASP A 142 2.08 6.99 -21.76
C ASP A 142 3.00 8.06 -22.38
N THR A 143 3.36 7.88 -23.66
CA THR A 143 3.87 8.98 -24.47
C THR A 143 2.78 10.02 -24.50
N ALA A 144 3.00 11.16 -23.85
CA ALA A 144 2.05 12.27 -23.84
C ALA A 144 1.53 12.51 -25.27
N GLY A 145 0.21 12.36 -25.45
CA GLY A 145 -0.48 12.53 -26.74
C GLY A 145 -0.83 11.23 -27.46
N GLY A 146 -1.82 10.49 -26.97
CA GLY A 146 -2.37 9.33 -27.66
C GLY A 146 -3.84 9.11 -27.32
N THR A 147 -4.70 9.49 -28.24
CA THR A 147 -6.16 9.33 -28.24
C THR A 147 -6.61 7.98 -27.68
N ALA A 148 -7.73 7.98 -26.94
CA ALA A 148 -8.39 6.77 -26.46
C ALA A 148 -8.55 5.72 -27.58
N PRO A 149 -8.42 4.41 -27.27
CA PRO A 149 -8.73 3.37 -28.25
C PRO A 149 -10.20 3.52 -28.65
N LYS A 150 -10.45 3.72 -29.94
CA LYS A 150 -11.79 3.60 -30.51
C LYS A 150 -12.08 2.10 -30.64
N ASN A 151 -13.22 1.69 -30.11
CA ASN A 151 -13.88 0.43 -30.51
C ASN A 151 -14.42 0.58 -31.93
#